data_AF-A0A1Q2CSR3-F1
#
_entry.id   AF-A0A1Q2CSR3-F1
#
_cell.length_a   1.000
_cell.length_b   1.000
_cell.length_c   1.000
_cell.angle_alpha   90.00
_cell.angle_beta   90.00
_cell.angle_gamma   90.00
#
_symmetry.space_group_name_H-M   'P 1'
#
loop_
_entity.id
_entity.type
_entity.pdbx_description
1 polymer ?
#
loop_
_entity_poly.entity_id
_entity_poly.type
_entity_poly.pdbx_seq_one_letter_code
_entity_poly.pdbx_strand_id
1 'polypeptide(L)'
;MAAALSGCTAEQAPTKQPSSPAASSPASTPASPDPAPVASPTAEPTELEPLAETPTPTLPPVAQPTKVGGPWTPVDVTVTTTEQVKAAEALPESFRTFLASRVGVEDDAGCTTSEVVIRAIHPDGFAFGSEESDCGGGQVVWGIDEGAWHYINQFEDAIPCTEFVTNEVPPGAPGLRCLDENGDAKDF
;
A
#
# COMPACT_ATOMS: atom_id res chain seq x y z
N MET A 1 24.33 50.64 8.56
CA MET A 1 23.44 51.51 9.35
C MET A 1 22.10 50.79 9.41
N ALA A 2 21.84 50.06 10.50
CA ALA A 2 21.00 50.48 11.64
C ALA A 2 19.51 50.33 11.30
N ALA A 3 18.65 49.67 12.06
CA ALA A 3 18.75 48.96 13.34
C ALA A 3 17.42 48.22 13.59
N ALA A 4 17.45 47.20 14.47
CA ALA A 4 16.46 46.92 15.53
C ALA A 4 15.04 46.45 15.13
N LEU A 5 14.30 45.61 15.88
CA LEU A 5 14.44 44.88 17.15
C LEU A 5 13.19 43.94 17.26
N SER A 6 13.40 42.76 17.83
CA SER A 6 12.62 42.09 18.91
C SER A 6 11.08 42.02 18.95
N GLY A 7 10.62 40.81 19.33
CA GLY A 7 9.40 40.51 20.11
C GLY A 7 8.26 39.88 19.28
N CYS A 8 7.55 38.82 19.69
CA CYS A 8 7.23 38.37 21.03
C CYS A 8 6.91 36.86 21.05
N THR A 9 7.33 36.22 22.14
CA THR A 9 6.98 34.88 22.63
C THR A 9 5.51 34.77 23.00
N ALA A 10 4.88 33.62 22.72
CA ALA A 10 3.79 33.00 23.50
C ALA A 10 3.56 31.58 22.93
N GLU A 11 3.24 30.51 23.66
CA GLU A 11 3.25 30.15 25.08
C GLU A 11 2.92 28.64 25.04
N GLN A 12 3.75 27.79 25.64
CA GLN A 12 3.44 26.36 25.75
C GLN A 12 2.35 26.17 26.80
N ALA A 13 1.32 25.39 26.46
CA ALA A 13 0.44 24.78 27.45
C ALA A 13 0.62 23.25 27.40
N PRO A 14 1.08 22.60 28.50
CA PRO A 14 1.14 21.16 28.60
C PRO A 14 -0.22 20.63 29.11
N THR A 15 -0.96 19.92 28.26
CA THR A 15 -2.18 19.24 28.71
C THR A 15 -1.81 17.91 29.35
N LYS A 16 -2.11 17.83 30.65
CA LYS A 16 -1.78 16.72 31.56
C LYS A 16 -2.44 15.41 31.16
N GLN A 17 -1.61 14.37 31.07
CA GLN A 17 -1.97 12.95 31.09
C GLN A 17 -2.63 12.57 32.42
N PRO A 18 -3.83 11.95 32.44
CA PRO A 18 -4.36 11.29 33.62
C PRO A 18 -3.69 9.93 33.82
N SER A 19 -3.28 9.71 35.06
CA SER A 19 -2.56 8.54 35.57
C SER A 19 -3.38 7.24 35.52
N SER A 20 -2.65 6.17 35.20
CA SER A 20 -2.98 4.78 35.51
C SER A 20 -3.19 4.55 37.01
N PRO A 21 -4.18 3.75 37.42
CA PRO A 21 -4.11 2.98 38.66
C PRO A 21 -3.71 1.53 38.39
N ALA A 22 -2.68 1.10 39.10
CA ALA A 22 -2.16 -0.25 39.16
C ALA A 22 -3.05 -1.19 39.98
N ALA A 23 -2.79 -2.49 39.74
CA ALA A 23 -2.93 -3.63 40.64
C ALA A 23 -4.34 -4.22 40.85
N SER A 24 -4.51 -5.48 40.44
CA SER A 24 -4.60 -6.62 41.37
C SER A 24 -4.74 -7.97 40.63
N SER A 25 -3.71 -8.82 40.73
CA SER A 25 -3.87 -10.28 40.90
C SER A 25 -3.69 -10.55 42.41
N PRO A 26 -4.26 -11.59 43.05
CA PRO A 26 -4.35 -12.98 42.55
C PRO A 26 -5.65 -13.73 42.97
N ALA A 27 -5.81 -14.97 42.51
CA ALA A 27 -5.97 -16.17 43.36
C ALA A 27 -6.69 -17.30 42.62
N SER A 28 -5.99 -18.43 42.55
CA SER A 28 -6.46 -19.75 42.14
C SER A 28 -7.65 -20.23 42.97
N THR A 29 -8.55 -21.02 42.38
CA THR A 29 -9.26 -22.09 43.10
C THR A 29 -9.49 -23.27 42.14
N PRO A 30 -9.22 -24.51 42.58
CA PRO A 30 -9.30 -25.73 41.79
C PRO A 30 -10.70 -26.36 41.87
N ALA A 31 -11.02 -27.24 40.91
CA ALA A 31 -11.57 -28.58 41.11
C ALA A 31 -12.18 -29.09 39.79
N SER A 32 -11.47 -29.99 39.12
CA SER A 32 -12.09 -30.95 38.21
C SER A 32 -12.92 -31.95 39.01
N PRO A 33 -14.13 -32.25 38.55
CA PRO A 33 -14.58 -33.64 38.50
C PRO A 33 -14.82 -34.06 37.04
N ASP A 34 -14.15 -35.14 36.65
CA ASP A 34 -14.60 -36.02 35.57
C ASP A 34 -15.86 -36.76 36.07
N PRO A 35 -16.93 -36.86 35.26
CA PRO A 35 -17.26 -38.21 34.78
C PRO A 35 -17.83 -38.28 33.35
N ALA A 36 -17.29 -39.26 32.62
CA ALA A 36 -17.96 -40.27 31.80
C ALA A 36 -18.45 -39.93 30.36
N PRO A 37 -18.30 -40.88 29.41
CA PRO A 37 -18.56 -40.68 28.00
C PRO A 37 -20.04 -40.86 27.67
N VAL A 38 -20.62 -39.95 26.89
CA VAL A 38 -21.97 -40.10 26.34
C VAL A 38 -21.94 -39.91 24.84
N ALA A 39 -22.34 -40.99 24.17
CA ALA A 39 -22.61 -41.22 22.76
C ALA A 39 -22.65 -39.98 21.83
N SER A 40 -21.77 -40.01 20.83
CA SER A 40 -21.90 -39.24 19.60
C SER A 40 -23.18 -39.61 18.85
N PRO A 41 -24.06 -38.66 18.50
CA PRO A 41 -24.90 -38.81 17.33
C PRO A 41 -24.01 -38.62 16.10
N THR A 42 -23.93 -39.65 15.26
CA THR A 42 -23.45 -39.58 13.88
C THR A 42 -24.25 -38.49 13.15
N ALA A 43 -23.66 -37.31 13.02
CA ALA A 43 -24.06 -36.36 11.99
C ALA A 43 -23.47 -36.89 10.68
N GLU A 44 -24.35 -37.26 9.75
CA GLU A 44 -23.98 -37.52 8.37
C GLU A 44 -23.16 -36.33 7.84
N PRO A 45 -22.01 -36.57 7.18
CA PRO A 45 -21.33 -35.53 6.43
C PRO A 45 -22.30 -35.08 5.34
N THR A 46 -22.87 -33.88 5.49
CA THR A 46 -23.39 -33.15 4.33
C THR A 46 -22.19 -32.92 3.44
N GLU A 47 -22.13 -33.71 2.37
CA GLU A 47 -21.22 -33.54 1.25
C GLU A 47 -21.39 -32.10 0.76
N LEU A 48 -20.45 -31.24 1.16
CA LEU A 48 -20.34 -29.89 0.63
C LEU A 48 -20.02 -30.06 -0.85
N GLU A 49 -21.04 -29.88 -1.70
CA GLU A 49 -20.85 -29.73 -3.13
C GLU A 49 -19.74 -28.67 -3.32
N PRO A 50 -18.69 -28.97 -4.10
CA PRO A 50 -17.65 -28.00 -4.36
C PRO A 50 -18.33 -26.79 -5.01
N LEU A 51 -18.31 -25.65 -4.31
CA LEU A 51 -18.66 -24.36 -4.88
C LEU A 51 -17.83 -24.25 -6.15
N ALA A 52 -18.51 -24.27 -7.30
CA ALA A 52 -17.88 -23.99 -8.57
C ALA A 52 -17.25 -22.61 -8.44
N GLU A 53 -15.92 -22.58 -8.33
CA GLU A 53 -15.14 -21.36 -8.32
C GLU A 53 -15.51 -20.62 -9.61
N THR A 54 -16.20 -19.50 -9.45
CA THR A 54 -16.44 -18.60 -10.56
C THR A 54 -15.06 -18.14 -11.02
N PRO A 55 -14.71 -18.23 -12.31
CA PRO A 55 -13.38 -17.85 -12.75
C PRO A 55 -13.15 -16.38 -12.39
N THR A 56 -12.20 -16.12 -11.50
CA THR A 56 -11.76 -14.78 -11.18
C THR A 56 -11.31 -14.13 -12.50
N PRO A 57 -11.86 -12.98 -12.89
CA PRO A 57 -11.47 -12.32 -14.13
C PRO A 57 -9.96 -12.05 -14.07
N THR A 58 -9.21 -12.79 -14.89
CA THR A 58 -7.76 -12.70 -14.95
C THR A 58 -7.40 -11.64 -16.00
N LEU A 59 -6.62 -10.64 -15.60
CA LEU A 59 -6.10 -9.63 -16.53
C LEU A 59 -5.22 -10.29 -17.61
N PRO A 60 -5.16 -9.75 -18.83
CA PRO A 60 -4.29 -10.28 -19.86
C PRO A 60 -2.82 -10.18 -19.44
N PRO A 61 -1.96 -11.15 -19.84
CA PRO A 61 -0.54 -11.09 -19.52
C PRO A 61 0.14 -9.88 -20.16
N VAL A 62 1.07 -9.28 -19.42
CA VAL A 62 1.86 -8.11 -19.79
C VAL A 62 3.29 -8.58 -20.07
N ALA A 63 3.81 -8.24 -21.25
CA ALA A 63 5.21 -8.53 -21.57
C ALA A 63 6.14 -7.69 -20.69
N GLN A 64 7.11 -8.34 -20.03
CA GLN A 64 8.15 -7.62 -19.30
C GLN A 64 9.09 -6.92 -20.30
N PRO A 65 9.29 -5.60 -20.19
CA PRO A 65 10.26 -4.90 -21.01
C PRO A 65 11.66 -5.46 -20.78
N THR A 66 12.48 -5.47 -21.83
CA THR A 66 13.91 -5.73 -21.63
C THR A 66 14.48 -4.59 -20.79
N LYS A 67 15.20 -4.92 -19.71
CA LYS A 67 15.88 -3.92 -18.89
C LYS A 67 16.97 -3.24 -19.73
N VAL A 68 16.71 -2.02 -20.15
CA VAL A 68 17.66 -1.16 -20.88
C VAL A 68 18.17 -0.04 -19.96
N GLY A 69 17.44 0.24 -18.88
CA GLY A 69 17.63 1.45 -18.08
C GLY A 69 17.09 2.67 -18.82
N GLY A 70 17.34 3.85 -18.27
CA GLY A 70 16.98 5.11 -18.89
C GLY A 70 16.48 6.14 -17.87
N PRO A 71 16.11 7.33 -18.34
CA PRO A 71 15.46 8.31 -17.48
C PRO A 71 14.00 7.94 -17.25
N TRP A 72 13.51 8.29 -16.07
CA TRP A 72 12.07 8.37 -15.82
C TRP A 72 11.44 9.48 -16.66
N THR A 73 10.27 9.20 -17.21
CA THR A 73 9.46 10.18 -17.94
C THR A 73 8.38 10.71 -17.00
N PRO A 74 8.36 12.01 -16.66
CA PRO A 74 7.28 12.60 -15.88
C PRO A 74 5.99 12.65 -16.69
N VAL A 75 4.87 12.32 -16.06
CA VAL A 75 3.55 12.28 -16.71
C VAL A 75 2.47 13.05 -15.95
N ASP A 76 2.60 13.22 -14.63
CA ASP A 76 1.69 14.00 -13.77
C ASP A 76 0.20 13.81 -14.10
N VAL A 77 -0.27 12.56 -14.03
CA VAL A 77 -1.65 12.17 -14.29
C VAL A 77 -2.38 11.90 -12.98
N THR A 78 -3.54 12.49 -12.78
CA THR A 78 -4.45 12.18 -11.66
C THR A 78 -5.73 11.56 -12.19
N VAL A 79 -6.15 10.43 -11.61
CA VAL A 79 -7.37 9.71 -11.99
C VAL A 79 -8.17 9.32 -10.76
N THR A 80 -9.48 9.55 -10.81
CA THR A 80 -10.45 9.19 -9.76
C THR A 80 -11.58 8.31 -10.28
N THR A 81 -11.63 8.05 -11.59
CA THR A 81 -12.60 7.13 -12.20
C THR A 81 -11.95 6.23 -13.24
N THR A 82 -12.56 5.07 -13.49
CA THR A 82 -12.14 4.13 -14.53
C THR A 82 -12.09 4.77 -15.93
N GLU A 83 -13.01 5.69 -16.24
CA GLU A 83 -13.03 6.40 -17.53
C GLU A 83 -11.82 7.34 -17.68
N GLN A 84 -11.42 8.01 -16.61
CA GLN A 84 -10.22 8.85 -16.61
C GLN A 84 -8.96 8.02 -16.81
N VAL A 85 -8.87 6.86 -16.15
CA VAL A 85 -7.78 5.89 -16.38
C VAL A 85 -7.71 5.51 -17.86
N LYS A 86 -8.84 5.14 -18.47
CA LYS A 86 -8.87 4.74 -19.88
C LYS A 86 -8.47 5.88 -20.82
N ALA A 87 -8.79 7.13 -20.48
CA ALA A 87 -8.45 8.32 -21.26
C ALA A 87 -7.00 8.81 -21.09
N ALA A 88 -6.24 8.26 -20.13
CA ALA A 88 -4.87 8.70 -19.84
C ALA A 88 -3.82 8.17 -20.84
N GLU A 89 -3.83 8.66 -22.08
CA GLU A 89 -2.97 8.17 -23.18
C GLU A 89 -1.46 8.29 -22.91
N ALA A 90 -1.04 9.12 -21.95
CA ALA A 90 0.35 9.19 -21.48
C ALA A 90 0.82 7.91 -20.78
N LEU A 91 -0.11 7.05 -20.34
CA LEU A 91 0.17 5.82 -19.63
C LEU A 91 0.16 4.61 -20.58
N PRO A 92 1.07 3.63 -20.38
CA PRO A 92 1.02 2.35 -21.10
C PRO A 92 -0.36 1.70 -21.01
N GLU A 93 -0.85 1.12 -22.11
CA GLU A 93 -2.18 0.50 -22.17
C GLU A 93 -2.36 -0.63 -21.13
N SER A 94 -1.32 -1.44 -20.92
CA SER A 94 -1.34 -2.49 -19.89
C SER A 94 -1.48 -1.90 -18.49
N PHE A 95 -0.85 -0.76 -18.21
CA PHE A 95 -0.94 -0.10 -16.92
C PHE A 95 -2.30 0.56 -16.72
N ARG A 96 -2.86 1.20 -17.77
CA ARG A 96 -4.26 1.67 -17.74
C ARG A 96 -5.23 0.55 -17.47
N THR A 97 -5.04 -0.61 -18.08
CA THR A 97 -5.90 -1.78 -17.87
C THR A 97 -5.84 -2.26 -16.42
N PHE A 98 -4.65 -2.30 -15.84
CA PHE A 98 -4.42 -2.62 -14.43
C PHE A 98 -5.08 -1.61 -13.47
N LEU A 99 -4.90 -0.30 -13.68
CA LEU A 99 -5.51 0.71 -12.82
C LEU A 99 -7.04 0.73 -12.97
N ALA A 100 -7.54 0.48 -14.19
CA ALA A 100 -8.97 0.47 -14.48
C ALA A 100 -9.72 -0.65 -13.74
N SER A 101 -9.04 -1.73 -13.34
CA SER A 101 -9.64 -2.79 -12.52
C SER A 101 -9.64 -2.48 -11.02
N ARG A 102 -9.08 -1.35 -10.58
CA ARG A 102 -8.90 -1.01 -9.15
C ARG A 102 -9.54 0.31 -8.74
N VAL A 103 -9.43 1.34 -9.58
CA VAL A 103 -9.99 2.65 -9.26
C VAL A 103 -11.52 2.55 -9.15
N GLY A 104 -12.05 2.93 -7.99
CA GLY A 104 -13.48 2.87 -7.66
C GLY A 104 -14.00 1.45 -7.39
N VAL A 105 -13.11 0.46 -7.24
CA VAL A 105 -13.46 -0.93 -6.93
C VAL A 105 -13.05 -1.24 -5.49
N GLU A 106 -13.96 -1.87 -4.74
CA GLU A 106 -13.69 -2.37 -3.40
C GLU A 106 -12.80 -3.62 -3.49
N ASP A 107 -11.71 -3.65 -2.73
CA ASP A 107 -10.81 -4.79 -2.64
C ASP A 107 -11.27 -5.82 -1.58
N ASP A 108 -10.52 -6.90 -1.42
CA ASP A 108 -10.84 -7.98 -0.47
C ASP A 108 -10.82 -7.54 1.00
N ALA A 109 -10.21 -6.39 1.30
CA ALA A 109 -10.20 -5.80 2.64
C ALA A 109 -11.37 -4.83 2.87
N GLY A 110 -12.22 -4.61 1.86
CA GLY A 110 -13.33 -3.66 1.91
C GLY A 110 -12.90 -2.22 1.62
N CYS A 111 -11.71 -2.00 1.06
CA CYS A 111 -11.16 -0.69 0.77
C CYS A 111 -11.40 -0.31 -0.68
N THR A 112 -11.85 0.91 -0.93
CA THR A 112 -12.10 1.45 -2.27
C THR A 112 -11.05 2.50 -2.63
N THR A 113 -10.29 2.24 -3.69
CA THR A 113 -9.33 3.22 -4.23
C THR A 113 -10.09 4.41 -4.84
N SER A 114 -9.88 5.60 -4.28
CA SER A 114 -10.60 6.83 -4.63
C SER A 114 -9.83 7.76 -5.56
N GLU A 115 -8.51 7.78 -5.46
CA GLU A 115 -7.63 8.58 -6.30
C GLU A 115 -6.30 7.87 -6.53
N VAL A 116 -5.78 7.97 -7.76
CA VAL A 116 -4.42 7.57 -8.11
C VAL A 116 -3.73 8.74 -8.80
N VAL A 117 -2.54 9.10 -8.33
CA VAL A 117 -1.67 10.11 -8.93
C VAL A 117 -0.43 9.41 -9.48
N ILE A 118 -0.23 9.45 -10.79
CA ILE A 118 0.93 8.89 -11.47
C ILE A 118 1.88 10.04 -11.79
N ARG A 119 3.05 10.03 -11.16
CA ARG A 119 4.06 11.08 -11.33
C ARG A 119 5.00 10.79 -12.48
N ALA A 120 5.46 9.53 -12.59
CA ALA A 120 6.42 9.15 -13.62
C ALA A 120 6.30 7.68 -14.05
N ILE A 121 6.77 7.40 -15.26
CA ILE A 121 6.90 6.06 -15.85
C ILE A 121 8.33 5.80 -16.29
N HIS A 122 8.77 4.56 -16.18
CA HIS A 122 10.10 4.11 -16.59
C HIS A 122 9.99 3.09 -17.75
N PRO A 123 10.86 3.15 -18.78
CA PRO A 123 10.83 2.24 -19.93
C PRO A 123 10.99 0.76 -19.55
N ASP A 124 11.67 0.46 -18.44
CA ASP A 124 11.83 -0.91 -17.94
C ASP A 124 10.55 -1.49 -17.29
N GLY A 125 9.43 -0.78 -17.37
CA GLY A 125 8.15 -1.29 -16.88
C GLY A 125 7.88 -0.97 -15.42
N PHE A 126 8.27 0.23 -14.97
CA PHE A 126 7.91 0.76 -13.65
C PHE A 126 7.07 2.02 -13.77
N ALA A 127 6.26 2.29 -12.76
CA ALA A 127 5.56 3.55 -12.57
C ALA A 127 5.70 3.99 -11.12
N PHE A 128 5.70 5.30 -10.87
CA PHE A 128 5.78 5.87 -9.53
C PHE A 128 4.69 6.92 -9.33
N GLY A 129 4.10 6.94 -8.14
CA GLY A 129 2.97 7.79 -7.82
C GLY A 129 2.47 7.61 -6.39
N SER A 130 1.18 7.85 -6.20
CA SER A 130 0.47 7.63 -4.94
C SER A 130 -0.95 7.14 -5.19
N GLU A 131 -1.51 6.44 -4.22
CA GLU A 131 -2.93 6.04 -4.18
C GLU A 131 -3.56 6.48 -2.87
N GLU A 132 -4.81 6.91 -2.95
CA GLU A 132 -5.65 7.22 -1.80
C GLU A 132 -6.90 6.35 -1.82
N SER A 133 -7.22 5.75 -0.67
CA SER A 133 -8.42 4.96 -0.44
C SER A 133 -9.13 5.42 0.82
N ASP A 134 -10.34 4.92 1.05
CA ASP A 134 -11.07 5.10 2.32
C ASP A 134 -10.42 4.39 3.52
N CYS A 135 -9.45 3.50 3.28
CA CYS A 135 -8.63 2.84 4.29
C CYS A 135 -7.28 3.51 4.56
N GLY A 136 -6.93 4.57 3.80
CA GLY A 136 -5.64 5.24 3.87
C GLY A 136 -4.99 5.37 2.50
N GLY A 137 -3.80 5.96 2.48
CA GLY A 137 -3.09 6.25 1.24
C GLY A 137 -1.59 6.26 1.44
N GLY A 138 -0.87 6.32 0.33
CA GLY A 138 0.58 6.27 0.36
C GLY A 138 1.21 6.41 -1.00
N GLN A 139 2.53 6.50 -1.00
CA GLN A 139 3.33 6.43 -2.20
C GLN A 139 3.42 4.99 -2.68
N VAL A 140 3.48 4.83 -4.00
CA VAL A 140 3.48 3.53 -4.64
C VAL A 140 4.48 3.51 -5.78
N VAL A 141 5.27 2.44 -5.81
CA VAL A 141 6.00 2.00 -7.00
C VAL A 141 5.29 0.77 -7.54
N TRP A 142 4.82 0.87 -8.79
CA TRP A 142 4.32 -0.27 -9.54
C TRP A 142 5.39 -0.78 -10.50
N GLY A 143 5.35 -2.07 -10.79
CA GLY A 143 6.28 -2.71 -11.70
C GLY A 143 5.66 -3.94 -12.35
N ILE A 144 6.22 -4.34 -13.49
CA ILE A 144 5.85 -5.58 -14.16
C ILE A 144 6.66 -6.73 -13.58
N ASP A 145 5.98 -7.64 -12.90
CA ASP A 145 6.53 -8.88 -12.35
C ASP A 145 5.63 -10.07 -12.72
N GLU A 146 6.21 -11.25 -12.93
CA GLU A 146 5.49 -12.47 -13.34
C GLU A 146 4.49 -12.30 -14.50
N GLY A 147 4.72 -11.31 -15.38
CA GLY A 147 3.85 -11.02 -16.51
C GLY A 147 2.59 -10.23 -16.16
N ALA A 148 2.53 -9.51 -15.05
CA ALA A 148 1.46 -8.59 -14.71
C ALA A 148 2.00 -7.36 -13.97
N TRP A 149 1.17 -6.32 -13.84
CA TRP A 149 1.50 -5.17 -13.00
C TRP A 149 1.25 -5.52 -11.54
N HIS A 150 2.18 -5.16 -10.67
CA HIS A 150 2.13 -5.40 -9.23
C HIS A 150 2.52 -4.15 -8.44
N TYR A 151 2.10 -4.12 -7.18
CA TYR A 151 2.64 -3.22 -6.17
C TYR A 151 4.02 -3.75 -5.77
N ILE A 152 5.07 -3.05 -6.18
CA ILE A 152 6.44 -3.40 -5.83
C ILE A 152 6.77 -2.87 -4.44
N ASN A 153 6.42 -1.60 -4.20
CA ASN A 153 6.48 -0.98 -2.89
C ASN A 153 5.24 -0.09 -2.71
N GLN A 154 4.61 -0.18 -1.54
CA GLN A 154 3.60 0.76 -1.08
C GLN A 154 3.97 1.20 0.33
N PHE A 155 4.00 2.51 0.56
CA PHE A 155 4.51 3.06 1.81
C PHE A 155 3.88 4.42 2.11
N GLU A 156 3.48 4.59 3.37
CA GLU A 156 2.98 5.86 3.90
C GLU A 156 4.16 6.78 4.26
N ASP A 157 5.17 6.21 4.94
CA ASP A 157 6.40 6.88 5.32
C ASP A 157 7.60 6.47 4.47
N ALA A 158 8.63 7.31 4.42
CA ALA A 158 9.87 6.99 3.69
C ALA A 158 10.48 5.67 4.17
N ILE A 159 10.73 4.75 3.23
CA ILE A 159 11.37 3.45 3.49
C ILE A 159 12.88 3.50 3.20
N PRO A 160 13.68 2.55 3.70
CA PRO A 160 15.10 2.47 3.37
C PRO A 160 15.34 2.34 1.86
N CYS A 161 16.35 3.03 1.33
CA CYS A 161 16.69 2.96 -0.10
C CYS A 161 17.07 1.54 -0.56
N THR A 162 17.51 0.69 0.36
CA THR A 162 17.82 -0.73 0.09
C THR A 162 16.60 -1.52 -0.37
N GLU A 163 15.39 -1.13 0.02
CA GLU A 163 14.15 -1.79 -0.44
C GLU A 163 13.96 -1.59 -1.94
N PHE A 164 14.14 -0.36 -2.41
CA PHE A 164 14.05 -0.06 -3.84
C PHE A 164 15.15 -0.73 -4.67
N VAL A 165 16.39 -0.80 -4.14
CA VAL A 165 17.48 -1.53 -4.80
C VAL A 165 17.19 -3.03 -4.87
N THR A 166 16.66 -3.62 -3.79
CA THR A 166 16.34 -5.05 -3.72
C THR A 166 15.23 -5.42 -4.71
N ASN A 167 14.26 -4.52 -4.89
CA ASN A 167 13.18 -4.67 -5.85
C ASN A 167 13.53 -4.16 -7.25
N GLU A 168 14.81 -3.87 -7.50
CA GLU A 168 15.36 -3.44 -8.78
C GLU A 168 14.66 -2.20 -9.38
N VAL A 169 14.14 -1.33 -8.53
CA VAL A 169 13.53 -0.06 -8.94
C VAL A 169 14.63 0.85 -9.50
N PRO A 170 14.47 1.41 -10.71
CA PRO A 170 15.44 2.33 -11.27
C PRO A 170 15.53 3.64 -10.46
N PRO A 171 16.74 4.13 -10.13
CA PRO A 171 16.89 5.39 -9.42
C PRO A 171 16.49 6.60 -10.28
N GLY A 172 16.32 7.76 -9.66
CA GLY A 172 16.05 9.04 -10.33
C GLY A 172 14.58 9.28 -10.65
N ALA A 173 13.65 8.55 -10.03
CA ALA A 173 12.22 8.82 -10.17
C ALA A 173 11.88 10.18 -9.54
N PRO A 174 11.23 11.10 -10.27
CA PRO A 174 10.93 12.44 -9.76
C PRO A 174 10.08 12.40 -8.49
N GLY A 175 10.64 12.87 -7.38
CA GLY A 175 9.96 12.95 -6.09
C GLY A 175 9.94 11.65 -5.28
N LEU A 176 10.52 10.56 -5.79
CA LEU A 176 10.70 9.33 -5.01
C LEU A 176 11.84 9.54 -4.02
N ARG A 177 11.52 9.47 -2.73
CA ARG A 177 12.48 9.65 -1.65
C ARG A 177 12.55 8.42 -0.75
N CYS A 178 13.71 8.21 -0.17
CA CYS A 178 14.00 7.09 0.71
C CYS A 178 14.92 7.53 1.87
N LEU A 179 15.04 6.68 2.87
CA LEU A 179 15.96 6.86 3.98
C LEU A 179 17.30 6.19 3.65
N ASP A 180 18.40 6.93 3.83
CA ASP A 180 19.73 6.37 3.74
C ASP A 180 20.10 5.55 5.00
N GLU A 181 21.34 5.04 5.05
CA GLU A 181 21.83 4.20 6.17
C GLU A 181 21.87 4.94 7.51
N ASN A 182 21.86 6.27 7.51
CA ASN A 182 21.83 7.10 8.71
C ASN A 182 20.38 7.49 9.11
N GLY A 183 19.40 7.14 8.28
CA GLY A 183 18.00 7.56 8.46
C GLY A 183 17.69 8.94 7.90
N ASP A 184 18.58 9.52 7.09
CA ASP A 184 18.36 10.82 6.45
C ASP A 184 17.59 10.63 5.12
N ALA A 185 16.62 11.52 4.87
CA ALA A 185 15.81 11.47 3.66
C ALA A 185 16.57 12.01 2.44
N LYS A 186 16.71 11.20 1.39
CA LYS A 186 17.31 11.58 0.10
C LYS A 186 16.43 11.16 -1.07
N ASP A 187 16.72 11.72 -2.25
CA ASP A 187 16.15 11.23 -3.49
C ASP A 187 16.73 9.84 -3.78
N PHE A 188 15.87 8.91 -4.23
CA PHE A 188 16.28 7.55 -4.59
C PHE A 188 16.94 7.52 -5.97
#